data_AF-A0A8T7JZM7-F1
#
_entry.id   AF-A0A8T7JZM7-F1
#
_cell.length_a   1.000
_cell.length_b   1.000
_cell.length_c   1.000
_cell.angle_alpha   90.00
_cell.angle_beta   90.00
_cell.angle_gamma   90.00
#
_symmetry.space_group_name_H-M   'P 1'
#
loop_
_entity.id
_entity.type
_entity.pdbx_description
1 polymer ?
#
loop_
_entity_poly.entity_id
_entity_poly.type
_entity_poly.pdbx_seq_one_letter_code
_entity_poly.pdbx_strand_id
1 'polypeptide(L)'
;MSAAYDKLKELLEKQGSLTNEEVDKVQAELGAMTDDEKLTLEADRHKKTRTSGKQITMEEYLAASKILDSAPEGSDEYQKAEAIVNAYESGG
;
A
#
# COMPACT_ATOMS: atom_id res chain seq x y z
N MET A 1 23.95 -9.09 4.21
CA MET A 1 23.06 -7.92 4.13
C MET A 1 23.92 -6.68 4.21
N SER A 2 23.83 -5.84 3.19
CA SER A 2 24.49 -4.54 3.09
C SER A 2 23.81 -3.52 3.99
N ALA A 3 24.57 -2.50 4.42
CA ALA A 3 24.03 -1.40 5.21
C ALA A 3 22.91 -0.65 4.46
N ALA A 4 23.02 -0.56 3.12
CA ALA A 4 21.99 0.01 2.25
C ALA A 4 20.67 -0.77 2.32
N TYR A 5 20.74 -2.10 2.26
CA TYR A 5 19.57 -2.97 2.38
C TYR A 5 18.89 -2.81 3.75
N ASP A 6 19.65 -2.88 4.84
CA ASP A 6 19.10 -2.78 6.20
C ASP A 6 18.38 -1.44 6.40
N LYS A 7 18.97 -0.35 5.88
CA LYS A 7 18.37 0.98 5.97
C LYS A 7 17.09 1.11 5.15
N LEU A 8 17.09 0.59 3.92
CA LEU A 8 15.91 0.63 3.06
C LEU A 8 14.80 -0.25 3.61
N LYS A 9 15.12 -1.40 4.19
CA LYS A 9 14.14 -2.25 4.86
C LYS A 9 13.51 -1.55 6.07
N GLU A 10 14.31 -0.88 6.88
CA GLU A 10 13.82 -0.08 8.02
C GLU A 10 12.87 1.03 7.56
N LEU A 11 13.23 1.74 6.48
CA LEU A 11 12.36 2.74 5.86
C LEU A 11 11.08 2.09 5.36
N LEU A 12 11.15 1.00 4.60
CA LEU A 12 9.99 0.30 4.07
C LEU A 12 9.02 -0.16 5.17
N GLU A 13 9.55 -0.65 6.31
CA GLU A 13 8.73 -1.02 7.47
C GLU A 13 8.07 0.20 8.13
N LYS A 14 8.78 1.35 8.18
CA LYS A 14 8.31 2.56 8.85
C LYS A 14 7.27 3.35 8.06
N GLN A 15 7.46 3.52 6.75
CA GLN A 15 6.56 4.30 5.88
C GLN A 15 5.65 3.43 5.02
N GLY A 16 5.86 2.11 4.97
CA GLY A 16 5.03 1.18 4.20
C GLY A 16 5.23 1.25 2.69
N SER A 17 5.99 2.22 2.19
CA SER A 17 6.34 2.37 0.78
C SER A 17 7.75 2.95 0.67
N LEU A 18 8.44 2.67 -0.43
CA LEU A 18 9.73 3.29 -0.76
C LEU A 18 9.61 3.91 -2.14
N THR A 19 10.15 5.11 -2.29
CA THR A 19 10.34 5.74 -3.60
C THR A 19 11.69 5.34 -4.20
N ASN A 20 11.80 5.39 -5.52
CA ASN A 20 13.07 5.09 -6.18
C ASN A 20 14.15 6.11 -5.79
N GLU A 21 13.78 7.37 -5.53
CA GLU A 21 14.71 8.39 -5.06
C GLU A 21 15.34 8.05 -3.70
N GLU A 22 14.58 7.48 -2.78
CA GLU A 22 15.11 7.04 -1.47
C GLU A 22 16.06 5.86 -1.63
N VAL A 23 15.72 4.91 -2.51
CA VAL A 23 16.59 3.78 -2.85
C VAL A 23 17.92 4.28 -3.41
N ASP A 24 17.88 5.21 -4.36
CA ASP A 24 19.07 5.77 -4.99
C ASP A 24 19.93 6.57 -3.99
N LYS A 25 19.30 7.38 -3.12
CA LYS A 25 20.00 8.11 -2.07
C LYS A 25 20.72 7.18 -1.10
N VAL A 26 20.04 6.13 -0.65
CA VAL A 26 20.64 5.17 0.29
C VAL A 26 21.74 4.36 -0.37
N GLN A 27 21.59 3.96 -1.64
CA GLN A 27 22.65 3.29 -2.40
C GLN A 27 23.86 4.20 -2.65
N ALA A 28 23.64 5.50 -2.87
CA ALA A 28 24.72 6.47 -3.01
C ALA A 28 25.48 6.71 -1.69
N GLU A 29 24.80 6.65 -0.54
CA GLU A 29 25.39 6.92 0.78
C GLU A 29 26.04 5.67 1.40
N LEU A 30 25.39 4.51 1.31
CA LEU A 30 25.80 3.28 2.00
C LEU A 30 26.41 2.23 1.05
N GLY A 31 26.45 2.51 -0.25
CA GLY A 31 26.99 1.64 -1.29
C GLY A 31 25.92 0.81 -2.00
N ALA A 32 26.31 0.26 -3.16
CA ALA A 32 25.42 -0.55 -3.98
C ALA A 32 25.01 -1.84 -3.26
N MET A 33 23.72 -2.16 -3.35
CA MET A 33 23.17 -3.44 -2.91
C MET A 33 23.47 -4.53 -3.95
N THR A 34 23.54 -5.78 -3.50
CA THR A 34 23.61 -6.92 -4.42
C THR A 34 22.27 -7.13 -5.13
N ASP A 35 22.28 -7.87 -6.24
CA ASP A 35 21.05 -8.16 -6.99
C ASP A 35 20.04 -8.97 -6.16
N ASP A 36 20.51 -9.90 -5.32
CA ASP A 36 19.67 -10.64 -4.37
C ASP A 36 18.98 -9.70 -3.34
N GLU A 37 19.71 -8.69 -2.86
CA GLU A 37 19.18 -7.72 -1.90
C GLU A 37 18.16 -6.79 -2.56
N LYS A 38 18.40 -6.36 -3.80
CA LYS A 38 17.42 -5.59 -4.60
C LYS A 38 16.15 -6.39 -4.83
N LEU A 39 16.29 -7.66 -5.25
CA LEU A 39 15.16 -8.56 -5.45
C LEU A 39 14.34 -8.73 -4.17
N THR A 40 15.02 -8.91 -3.03
CA THR A 40 14.35 -9.05 -1.74
C THR A 40 13.63 -7.76 -1.34
N LEU A 41 14.25 -6.59 -1.55
CA LEU A 41 13.63 -5.30 -1.26
C LEU A 41 12.41 -5.03 -2.16
N GLU A 42 12.47 -5.39 -3.43
CA GLU A 42 11.33 -5.31 -4.35
C GLU A 42 10.21 -6.27 -3.94
N ALA A 43 10.53 -7.50 -3.56
CA ALA A 43 9.55 -8.45 -3.04
C ALA A 43 8.88 -7.92 -1.76
N ASP A 44 9.65 -7.33 -0.84
CA ASP A 44 9.13 -6.71 0.38
C ASP A 44 8.27 -5.49 0.03
N ARG A 45 8.68 -4.64 -0.94
CA ARG A 45 7.86 -3.52 -1.45
C ARG A 45 6.53 -4.03 -1.99
N HIS A 46 6.54 -5.05 -2.85
CA HIS A 46 5.32 -5.63 -3.41
C HIS A 46 4.44 -6.27 -2.34
N LYS A 47 5.02 -6.94 -1.35
CA LYS A 47 4.28 -7.51 -0.23
C LYS A 47 3.63 -6.41 0.59
N LYS A 48 4.35 -5.34 0.91
CA LYS A 48 3.80 -4.17 1.61
C LYS A 48 2.73 -3.47 0.79
N THR A 49 2.93 -3.24 -0.51
CA THR A 49 1.91 -2.68 -1.41
C THR A 49 0.66 -3.55 -1.48
N ARG A 50 0.81 -4.88 -1.51
CA ARG A 50 -0.33 -5.82 -1.44
C ARG A 50 -1.04 -5.80 -0.09
N THR A 51 -0.29 -5.62 1.00
CA THR A 51 -0.85 -5.54 2.36
C THR A 51 -1.44 -4.16 2.67
N SER A 52 -0.92 -3.10 2.02
CA SER A 52 -1.39 -1.72 2.12
C SER A 52 -2.47 -1.37 1.11
N GLY A 53 -2.63 -2.19 0.06
CA GLY A 53 -3.87 -2.28 -0.67
C GLY A 53 -4.92 -2.66 0.36
N LYS A 54 -5.69 -1.66 0.81
CA LYS A 54 -6.79 -1.87 1.74
C LYS A 54 -7.68 -2.93 1.15
N GLN A 55 -7.56 -4.17 1.62
CA GLN A 55 -8.65 -5.12 1.51
C GLN A 55 -9.78 -4.49 2.29
N ILE A 56 -10.74 -3.93 1.56
CA ILE A 56 -12.01 -3.50 2.15
C ILE A 56 -12.54 -4.71 2.88
N THR A 57 -12.73 -4.57 4.18
CA THR A 57 -13.28 -5.64 5.00
C THR A 57 -14.77 -5.79 4.68
N MET A 58 -15.33 -6.98 4.89
CA MET A 58 -16.78 -7.19 4.76
C MET A 58 -17.57 -6.22 5.66
N GLU A 59 -17.02 -5.82 6.81
CA GLU A 59 -17.65 -4.83 7.70
C GLU A 59 -17.69 -3.44 7.06
N GLU A 60 -16.60 -3.00 6.43
CA GLU A 60 -16.56 -1.72 5.68
C GLU A 60 -17.49 -1.76 4.48
N TYR A 61 -17.57 -2.89 3.77
CA TYR A 61 -18.55 -3.11 2.71
C TYR A 61 -19.99 -2.98 3.23
N LEU A 62 -20.35 -3.69 4.31
CA LEU A 62 -21.70 -3.65 4.87
C LEU A 62 -22.06 -2.25 5.40
N ALA A 63 -21.10 -1.53 5.98
CA ALA A 63 -21.29 -0.14 6.39
C ALA A 63 -21.54 0.77 5.18
N ALA A 64 -20.77 0.59 4.11
CA ALA A 64 -20.95 1.34 2.87
C ALA A 64 -22.29 1.02 2.19
N SER A 65 -22.71 -0.24 2.10
CA SER A 65 -24.04 -0.60 1.54
C SER A 65 -25.18 0.05 2.32
N LYS A 66 -25.11 0.10 3.66
CA LYS A 66 -26.11 0.81 4.47
C LYS A 66 -26.14 2.31 4.20
N ILE A 67 -24.98 2.91 3.94
CA ILE A 67 -24.89 4.32 3.56
C ILE A 67 -25.49 4.52 2.17
N LEU A 68 -25.24 3.64 1.20
CA LEU A 68 -25.89 3.73 -0.12
C LEU A 68 -27.43 3.65 -0.04
N ASP A 69 -27.96 2.84 0.87
CA ASP A 69 -29.41 2.73 1.09
C ASP A 69 -30.02 3.96 1.81
N SER A 70 -29.21 4.71 2.56
CA SER A 70 -29.68 5.78 3.45
C SER A 70 -29.31 7.19 2.97
N ALA A 71 -28.22 7.33 2.22
CA ALA A 71 -27.67 8.59 1.76
C ALA A 71 -28.31 8.99 0.41
N PRO A 72 -28.53 10.29 0.17
CA PRO A 72 -29.04 10.76 -1.12
C PRO A 72 -28.07 10.41 -2.27
N GLU A 73 -28.61 9.89 -3.38
CA GLU A 73 -27.83 9.65 -4.59
C GLU A 73 -27.09 10.94 -5.03
N GLY A 74 -25.77 10.84 -5.19
CA GLY A 74 -24.91 11.97 -5.56
C GLY A 74 -24.38 12.80 -4.38
N SER A 75 -24.71 12.46 -3.13
CA SER A 75 -24.04 13.03 -1.95
C SER A 75 -22.59 12.51 -1.81
N ASP A 76 -21.74 13.28 -1.12
CA ASP A 76 -20.34 12.90 -0.86
C ASP A 76 -20.23 11.56 -0.10
N GLU A 77 -21.20 11.26 0.73
CA GLU A 77 -21.28 10.02 1.52
C GLU A 77 -21.65 8.82 0.64
N TYR A 78 -22.56 9.03 -0.31
CA TYR A 78 -22.93 8.03 -1.33
C TYR A 78 -21.74 7.69 -2.22
N GLN A 79 -21.02 8.69 -2.75
CA GLN A 79 -19.87 8.45 -3.63
C GLN A 79 -18.72 7.70 -2.92
N LYS A 80 -18.48 8.02 -1.64
CA LYS A 80 -17.47 7.31 -0.84
C LYS A 80 -17.90 5.87 -0.56
N ALA A 81 -19.17 5.65 -0.25
CA ALA A 81 -19.71 4.31 -0.03
C ALA A 81 -19.69 3.47 -1.31
N GLU A 82 -20.03 4.06 -2.45
CA GLU A 82 -19.98 3.41 -3.77
C GLU A 82 -18.55 3.00 -4.13
N ALA A 83 -17.57 3.86 -3.86
CA ALA A 83 -16.15 3.53 -4.09
C ALA A 83 -15.68 2.35 -3.22
N ILE A 84 -16.16 2.26 -1.96
CA ILE A 84 -15.84 1.17 -1.03
C ILE A 84 -16.47 -0.15 -1.51
N VAL A 85 -17.74 -0.11 -1.91
CA VAL A 85 -18.46 -1.27 -2.45
C VAL A 85 -17.81 -1.77 -3.74
N ASN A 86 -17.54 -0.88 -4.70
CA ASN A 86 -16.88 -1.23 -5.95
C ASN A 86 -15.45 -1.76 -5.72
N ALA A 87 -14.70 -1.21 -4.77
CA ALA A 87 -13.37 -1.71 -4.42
C ALA A 87 -13.42 -3.13 -3.81
N TYR A 88 -14.47 -3.45 -3.06
CA TYR A 88 -14.69 -4.81 -2.54
C TYR A 88 -15.11 -5.79 -3.65
N GLU A 89 -16.08 -5.41 -4.50
CA GLU A 89 -16.62 -6.27 -5.55
C GLU A 89 -15.65 -6.53 -6.71
N SER A 90 -14.76 -5.58 -7.00
CA SER A 90 -13.70 -5.73 -8.00
C SER A 90 -12.55 -6.65 -7.55
N GLY A 91 -12.60 -7.18 -6.32
CA GLY A 91 -11.69 -8.20 -5.82
C GLY A 91 -10.37 -7.65 -5.27
N GLY A 92 -10.46 -6.68 -4.34
CA GLY A 92 -9.32 -6.03 -3.67
C GLY A 92 -8.11 -6.92 -3.35
#